data_AF-A0A7J8WP51-F1
#
_entry.id   AF-A0A7J8WP51-F1
#
_cell.length_a   1.000
_cell.length_b   1.000
_cell.length_c   1.000
_cell.angle_alpha   90.00
_cell.angle_beta   90.00
_cell.angle_gamma   90.00
#
_symmetry.space_group_name_H-M   'P 1'
#
loop_
_entity.id
_entity.type
_entity.pdbx_description
1 polymer ?
#
loop_
_entity_poly.entity_id
_entity_poly.type
_entity_poly.pdbx_seq_one_letter_code
_entity_poly.pdbx_strand_id
1 'polypeptide(L)'
;MATEEWVIMAKSLNLKKVNFEFDNASIVNKLNSNGRDLTFMAQCAKQICTKLKSFEATVITWAPKSYNRLADFICNFVLNKNCIWNFDVNNPREIQEIVIQEAINEF
;
A
#
# COMPACT_ATOMS: atom_id res chain seq x y z
N MET A 1 -5.38 7.66 -3.62
CA MET A 1 -4.28 7.28 -2.70
C MET A 1 -3.77 5.92 -3.11
N ALA A 2 -2.48 5.59 -2.92
CA ALA A 2 -1.93 4.26 -3.25
C ALA A 2 -2.75 3.11 -2.62
N THR A 3 -3.25 3.32 -1.40
CA THR A 3 -4.13 2.37 -0.68
C THR A 3 -5.40 2.00 -1.45
N GLU A 4 -5.97 2.90 -2.24
CA GLU A 4 -7.19 2.61 -2.99
C GLU A 4 -6.95 1.60 -4.10
N GLU A 5 -5.84 1.75 -4.83
CA GLU A 5 -5.40 0.82 -5.86
C GLU A 5 -5.06 -0.55 -5.27
N TRP A 6 -4.39 -0.57 -4.11
CA TRP A 6 -4.07 -1.82 -3.42
C TRP A 6 -5.33 -2.59 -3.00
N VAL A 7 -6.37 -1.89 -2.54
CA VAL A 7 -7.66 -2.52 -2.22
C VAL A 7 -8.36 -3.06 -3.47
N ILE A 8 -8.30 -2.35 -4.60
CA ILE A 8 -8.84 -2.83 -5.88
C ILE A 8 -8.10 -4.09 -6.33
N MET A 9 -6.76 -4.09 -6.24
CA MET A 9 -5.92 -5.24 -6.60
C MET A 9 -6.17 -6.45 -5.68
N ALA A 10 -6.24 -6.25 -4.36
CA ALA A 10 -6.54 -7.35 -3.43
C ALA A 10 -7.91 -7.99 -3.71
N LYS A 11 -8.89 -7.18 -4.14
CA LYS A 11 -10.21 -7.68 -4.59
C LYS A 11 -10.13 -8.45 -5.89
N SER A 12 -9.37 -7.98 -6.89
CA SER A 12 -9.25 -8.70 -8.17
C SER A 12 -8.55 -10.07 -7.99
N LEU A 13 -7.71 -10.19 -6.97
CA LEU A 13 -7.08 -11.44 -6.55
C LEU A 13 -7.98 -12.32 -5.66
N ASN A 14 -9.23 -11.91 -5.38
CA ASN A 14 -10.16 -12.62 -4.50
C ASN A 14 -9.59 -12.94 -3.10
N LEU A 15 -8.73 -12.05 -2.57
CA LEU A 15 -8.19 -12.22 -1.22
C LEU A 15 -9.32 -12.02 -0.20
N LYS A 16 -9.38 -12.93 0.77
CA LYS A 16 -10.36 -12.87 1.87
C LYS A 16 -9.85 -12.12 3.09
N LYS A 17 -8.54 -12.20 3.32
CA LYS A 17 -7.85 -11.58 4.45
C LYS A 17 -6.66 -10.78 3.93
N VAL A 18 -6.48 -9.59 4.46
CA VAL A 18 -5.43 -8.66 4.02
C VAL A 18 -4.75 -8.01 5.22
N ASN A 19 -3.43 -7.87 5.14
CA ASN A 19 -2.63 -7.05 6.05
C ASN A 19 -2.01 -5.93 5.20
N PHE A 20 -2.34 -4.69 5.54
CA PHE A 20 -1.75 -3.52 4.89
C PHE A 20 -0.78 -2.84 5.84
N GLU A 21 0.47 -2.74 5.40
CA GLU A 21 1.54 -2.12 6.16
C GLU A 21 1.83 -0.74 5.59
N PHE A 22 1.98 0.25 6.47
CA PHE A 22 2.28 1.63 6.07
C PHE A 22 3.42 2.18 6.92
N ASP A 23 4.33 2.91 6.29
CA ASP A 23 5.40 3.64 6.98
C ASP A 23 4.94 4.99 7.56
N ASN A 24 3.75 5.45 7.18
CA ASN A 24 3.16 6.70 7.64
C ASN A 24 2.16 6.49 8.78
N ALA A 25 2.60 6.77 10.02
CA ALA A 25 1.77 6.63 11.22
C ALA A 25 0.50 7.51 11.20
N SER A 26 0.51 8.67 10.53
CA SER A 26 -0.68 9.53 10.41
C SER A 26 -1.76 8.85 9.57
N ILE A 27 -1.38 8.17 8.48
CA ILE A 27 -2.31 7.41 7.64
C ILE A 27 -2.88 6.23 8.42
N VAL A 28 -2.04 5.45 9.12
CA VAL A 28 -2.48 4.33 9.97
C VAL A 28 -3.50 4.80 11.00
N ASN A 29 -3.20 5.89 11.72
CA ASN A 29 -4.11 6.47 12.71
C ASN A 29 -5.42 6.94 12.08
N LYS A 30 -5.39 7.55 10.89
CA LYS A 30 -6.60 7.98 10.18
C LYS A 30 -7.47 6.80 9.73
N LEU A 31 -6.88 5.74 9.21
CA LEU A 31 -7.60 4.54 8.80
C LEU A 31 -8.20 3.78 10.00
N ASN A 32 -7.49 3.76 11.14
CA ASN A 32 -7.95 3.12 12.37
C ASN A 32 -8.95 3.98 13.18
N SER A 33 -8.96 5.31 13.01
CA SER A 33 -9.80 6.22 13.82
C SER A 33 -11.25 6.37 13.37
N ASN A 34 -11.68 5.65 12.33
CA ASN A 34 -13.09 5.56 11.89
C ASN A 34 -13.79 6.91 11.64
N GLY A 35 -13.07 7.93 11.17
CA GLY A 35 -13.70 9.13 10.61
C GLY A 35 -14.14 10.21 11.60
N ARG A 36 -13.44 10.37 12.74
CA ARG A 36 -13.60 11.55 13.61
C ARG A 36 -12.93 12.82 13.07
N ASP A 37 -12.16 12.69 12.00
CA ASP A 37 -11.46 13.79 11.30
C ASP A 37 -12.32 14.23 10.09
N LEU A 38 -12.46 15.54 9.87
CA LEU A 38 -13.26 16.15 8.79
C LEU A 38 -12.41 16.63 7.60
N THR A 39 -11.11 16.35 7.60
CA THR A 39 -10.23 16.72 6.48
C THR A 39 -10.55 15.92 5.21
N PHE A 40 -10.17 16.46 4.04
CA PHE A 40 -10.26 15.74 2.75
C PHE A 40 -9.61 14.34 2.83
N MET A 41 -8.45 14.26 3.49
CA MET A 41 -7.76 13.00 3.75
C MET A 41 -8.60 12.02 4.57
N ALA A 42 -9.40 12.52 5.52
CA ALA A 42 -10.32 11.70 6.30
C ALA A 42 -11.52 11.22 5.48
N GLN A 43 -12.02 12.02 4.54
CA GLN A 43 -13.04 11.58 3.59
C GLN A 43 -12.53 10.44 2.69
N CYS A 44 -11.32 10.58 2.14
CA CYS A 44 -10.69 9.50 1.37
C CYS A 44 -10.44 8.26 2.24
N ALA A 45 -9.97 8.43 3.49
CA ALA A 45 -9.82 7.34 4.43
C ALA A 45 -11.17 6.62 4.68
N LYS A 46 -12.27 7.35 4.85
CA LYS A 46 -13.62 6.78 5.04
C LYS A 46 -14.06 5.91 3.85
N GLN A 47 -13.79 6.36 2.62
CA GLN A 47 -14.09 5.58 1.41
C GLN A 47 -13.28 4.29 1.37
N ILE A 48 -11.98 4.36 1.70
CA ILE A 48 -11.11 3.18 1.80
C ILE A 48 -11.60 2.24 2.89
N CYS A 49 -11.88 2.72 4.11
CA CYS A 49 -12.40 1.90 5.20
C CYS A 49 -13.71 1.20 4.80
N THR A 50 -14.56 1.84 3.99
CA THR A 50 -15.77 1.20 3.46
C THR A 50 -15.43 0.05 2.51
N LYS A 51 -14.43 0.22 1.63
CA LYS A 51 -13.97 -0.85 0.75
C LYS A 51 -13.30 -1.98 1.55
N LEU A 52 -12.57 -1.67 2.62
CA LEU A 52 -11.90 -2.66 3.47
C LEU A 52 -12.88 -3.56 4.23
N LYS A 53 -14.07 -3.07 4.59
CA LYS A 53 -15.13 -3.88 5.23
C LYS A 53 -15.63 -5.06 4.39
N SER A 54 -15.29 -5.12 3.10
CA SER A 54 -15.65 -6.26 2.26
C SER A 54 -14.74 -7.48 2.41
N PHE A 55 -13.59 -7.34 3.10
CA PHE A 55 -12.74 -8.47 3.44
C PHE A 55 -13.24 -9.16 4.72
N GLU A 56 -13.03 -10.48 4.83
CA GLU A 56 -13.34 -11.25 6.04
C GLU A 56 -12.46 -10.80 7.22
N ALA A 57 -11.22 -10.41 6.93
CA ALA A 57 -10.33 -9.79 7.92
C ALA A 57 -9.44 -8.73 7.25
N THR A 58 -9.25 -7.60 7.92
CA THR A 58 -8.31 -6.55 7.52
C THR A 58 -7.50 -6.13 8.74
N VAL A 59 -6.18 -6.13 8.60
CA VAL A 59 -5.25 -5.55 9.57
C VAL A 59 -4.54 -4.38 8.90
N ILE A 60 -4.41 -3.27 9.62
CA ILE A 60 -3.68 -2.09 9.19
C ILE A 60 -2.60 -1.81 10.25
N THR A 61 -1.34 -2.01 9.87
CA THR A 61 -0.20 -1.86 10.77
C THR A 61 0.70 -0.71 10.33
N TRP A 62 1.36 -0.11 11.31
CA TRP A 62 2.51 0.74 11.04
C TRP A 62 3.76 -0.12 11.01
N ALA A 63 4.61 0.08 10.00
CA ALA A 63 5.91 -0.56 9.88
C ALA A 63 7.01 0.50 9.70
N PRO A 64 8.27 0.24 10.11
CA PRO A 64 9.36 1.15 9.82
C PRO A 64 9.54 1.31 8.30
N LYS A 65 9.97 2.49 7.85
CA LYS A 65 10.22 2.79 6.43
C LYS A 65 11.14 1.78 5.73
N SER A 66 12.04 1.14 6.47
CA SER A 66 12.92 0.09 5.94
C SER A 66 12.20 -1.16 5.44
N TYR A 67 10.95 -1.40 5.86
CA TYR A 67 10.10 -2.52 5.45
C TYR A 67 9.22 -2.17 4.24
N ASN A 68 9.25 -0.91 3.78
CA ASN A 68 8.43 -0.42 2.69
C ASN A 68 9.29 0.11 1.52
N ARG A 69 10.51 -0.42 1.36
CA ARG A 69 11.50 0.08 0.40
C ARG A 69 11.06 -0.16 -1.04
N LEU A 70 10.41 -1.29 -1.31
CA LEU A 70 9.87 -1.58 -2.63
C LEU A 70 8.76 -0.61 -3.03
N ALA A 71 7.81 -0.34 -2.13
CA ALA A 71 6.74 0.61 -2.41
C ALA A 71 7.32 2.02 -2.62
N ASP A 72 8.27 2.44 -1.78
CA ASP A 72 8.99 3.70 -1.93
C ASP A 72 9.73 3.79 -3.26
N PHE A 73 10.45 2.74 -3.65
CA PHE A 73 11.16 2.68 -4.92
C PHE A 73 10.18 2.83 -6.09
N ILE A 74 9.11 2.04 -6.11
CA ILE A 74 8.09 2.09 -7.16
C ILE A 74 7.48 3.50 -7.25
N CYS A 75 7.09 4.09 -6.13
CA CYS A 75 6.52 5.43 -6.11
C CYS A 75 7.50 6.47 -6.67
N ASN A 76 8.76 6.47 -6.21
CA ASN A 76 9.78 7.41 -6.69
C ASN A 76 10.13 7.18 -8.16
N PHE A 77 10.24 5.93 -8.59
CA PHE A 77 10.52 5.56 -9.97
C PHE A 77 9.44 6.08 -10.91
N VAL A 78 8.17 5.83 -10.58
CA VAL A 78 7.02 6.26 -11.37
C VAL A 78 6.91 7.79 -11.40
N LEU A 79 7.13 8.47 -10.27
CA LEU A 79 7.16 9.93 -10.21
C LEU A 79 8.24 10.52 -11.13
N ASN A 80 9.44 9.94 -11.12
CA ASN A 80 10.55 10.36 -11.99
C ASN A 80 10.29 10.09 -13.48
N LYS A 81 9.31 9.23 -13.81
CA LYS A 81 8.88 8.92 -15.18
C LYS A 81 7.56 9.63 -15.55
N ASN A 82 7.22 10.73 -14.88
CA ASN A 82 5.98 11.50 -15.11
C ASN A 82 4.71 10.65 -14.96
N CYS A 83 4.72 9.68 -14.05
CA CYS A 83 3.64 8.74 -13.84
C CYS A 83 3.30 7.84 -15.05
N ILE A 84 4.18 7.80 -16.05
CA ILE A 84 4.05 6.91 -17.20
C ILE A 84 4.93 5.69 -16.94
N TRP A 85 4.30 4.59 -16.58
CA TRP A 85 5.01 3.32 -16.43
C TRP A 85 4.22 2.19 -17.07
N ASN A 86 4.80 1.61 -18.12
CA ASN A 86 4.36 0.33 -18.65
C ASN A 86 5.10 -0.75 -17.86
N PHE A 87 4.38 -1.42 -16.97
CA PHE A 87 4.90 -2.54 -16.20
C PHE A 87 5.08 -3.74 -17.13
N ASP A 88 6.31 -3.94 -17.64
CA ASP A 88 6.66 -5.20 -18.30
C ASP A 88 7.05 -6.21 -17.21
N VAL A 89 6.11 -7.10 -16.91
CA VAL A 89 6.24 -8.20 -15.94
C VAL A 89 7.46 -9.09 -16.25
N ASN A 90 7.95 -9.08 -17.50
CA ASN A 90 8.98 -10.01 -17.94
C ASN A 90 10.40 -9.63 -17.50
N ASN A 91 10.69 -8.36 -17.16
CA ASN A 91 12.01 -8.02 -16.65
C ASN A 91 12.13 -6.61 -16.03
N PRO A 92 12.11 -6.51 -14.69
CA PRO A 92 12.67 -5.36 -14.00
C PRO A 92 13.72 -5.86 -13.01
N ARG A 93 14.95 -6.08 -13.48
CA ARG A 93 16.08 -6.52 -12.63
C ARG A 93 16.17 -5.69 -11.33
N GLU A 94 15.92 -4.38 -11.41
CA GLU A 94 15.89 -3.47 -10.26
C GLU A 94 14.80 -3.83 -9.22
N ILE A 95 13.60 -4.23 -9.66
CA ILE A 95 12.52 -4.66 -8.76
C ILE A 95 12.82 -6.03 -8.19
N GLN A 96 13.34 -6.96 -9.01
CA GLN A 96 13.72 -8.28 -8.54
C GLN A 96 14.81 -8.19 -7.46
N GLU A 97 15.81 -7.33 -7.64
CA GLU A 97 16.86 -7.09 -6.65
C GLU A 97 16.28 -6.54 -5.34
N ILE A 98 15.34 -5.58 -5.41
CA ILE A 98 14.71 -5.03 -4.20
C ILE A 98 13.83 -6.07 -3.50
N VAL A 99 13.02 -6.83 -4.24
CA VAL A 99 12.18 -7.90 -3.69
C VAL A 99 13.04 -8.97 -3.00
N ILE A 100 14.14 -9.39 -3.63
CA ILE A 100 15.09 -10.35 -3.03
C ILE A 100 15.71 -9.76 -1.77
N GLN A 101 16.13 -8.49 -1.80
CA GLN A 101 16.69 -7.84 -0.62
C GLN A 101 15.66 -7.70 0.52
N GLU A 102 14.40 -7.37 0.24
CA GLU A 102 13.35 -7.34 1.27
C GLU A 102 13.09 -8.74 1.84
N ALA A 103 12.97 -9.77 1.01
CA ALA A 103 12.78 -11.14 1.46
C ALA A 103 13.95 -11.68 2.30
N ILE A 104 15.18 -11.24 2.03
CA ILE A 104 16.37 -11.60 2.81
C ILE A 104 16.41 -10.85 4.15
N ASN A 105 16.06 -9.56 4.16
CA ASN A 105 16.13 -8.70 5.33
C ASN A 105 14.93 -8.86 6.30
N GLU A 106 13.93 -9.67 5.95
CA GLU A 106 12.84 -10.08 6.86
C GLU A 106 13.25 -11.19 7.87
N PHE A 107 14.48 -11.72 7.79
CA PHE A 107 15.04 -12.74 8.70
C PHE A 107 16.12 -12.20 9.65
#